data_AF-A0A923VRK9-F1
#
_entry.id   AF-A0A923VRK9-F1
#
_cell.length_a   1.000
_cell.length_b   1.000
_cell.length_c   1.000
_cell.angle_alpha   90.00
_cell.angle_beta   90.00
_cell.angle_gamma   90.00
#
_symmetry.space_group_name_H-M   'P 1'
#
loop_
_entity.id
_entity.type
_entity.pdbx_description
1 polymer ?
#
loop_
_entity_poly.entity_id
_entity_poly.type
_entity_poly.pdbx_seq_one_letter_code
_entity_poly.pdbx_strand_id
1 'polypeptide(L)'
;MFKLFRENVRIAFGSIKTQLLRTILTILIIAIGITALVGILTVVSALENTISSDFASMGANTFNITQYENTARRRGGDEREIINPIISYPEAVAFKNKYSYPLTETSI
;
A
#
# COMPACT_ATOMS: atom_id res chain seq x y z
N MET A 1 16.10 -5.05 -47.96
CA MET A 1 16.00 -5.76 -46.66
C MET A 1 14.54 -5.90 -46.18
N PHE A 2 13.74 -4.83 -46.16
CA PHE A 2 12.31 -4.88 -45.77
C PHE A 2 11.44 -5.90 -46.53
N LYS A 3 11.72 -6.13 -47.82
CA LYS A 3 11.00 -7.12 -48.65
C LYS A 3 11.15 -8.56 -48.10
N LEU A 4 12.35 -8.93 -47.65
CA LEU A 4 12.64 -10.24 -47.06
C LEU A 4 11.97 -10.40 -45.70
N PHE A 5 11.96 -9.36 -44.87
CA PHE A 5 11.26 -9.39 -43.58
C PHE A 5 9.75 -9.61 -43.76
N ARG A 6 9.14 -8.93 -44.74
CA ARG A 6 7.71 -9.13 -45.08
C ARG A 6 7.41 -10.55 -45.57
N GLU A 7 8.32 -11.12 -46.36
CA GLU A 7 8.24 -12.52 -46.82
C GLU A 7 8.28 -13.49 -45.63
N ASN A 8 9.25 -13.32 -44.73
CA ASN A 8 9.41 -14.16 -43.55
C ASN A 8 8.20 -14.09 -42.60
N VAL A 9 7.66 -12.89 -42.38
CA VAL A 9 6.43 -12.71 -41.57
C VAL A 9 5.24 -13.41 -42.25
N ARG A 10 5.09 -13.29 -43.57
CA ARG A 10 4.02 -13.96 -44.32
C ARG A 10 4.11 -15.49 -44.20
N ILE A 11 5.33 -16.04 -44.31
CA ILE A 11 5.57 -17.48 -44.15
C ILE A 11 5.24 -17.92 -42.71
N ALA A 12 5.67 -17.17 -41.70
CA ALA A 12 5.37 -17.46 -40.30
C ALA A 12 3.86 -17.48 -40.00
N PHE A 13 3.09 -16.53 -40.53
CA PHE A 13 1.62 -16.54 -40.41
C PHE A 13 0.98 -17.75 -41.11
N GLY A 14 1.55 -18.18 -42.24
CA GLY A 14 1.15 -19.43 -42.90
C GLY A 14 1.34 -20.64 -41.99
N SER A 15 2.52 -20.77 -41.38
CA SER A 15 2.83 -21.88 -40.47
C SER A 15 1.95 -21.90 -39.21
N ILE A 16 1.64 -20.74 -38.63
CA ILE A 16 0.72 -20.61 -37.49
C ILE A 16 -0.68 -21.13 -37.86
N LYS A 17 -1.17 -20.81 -39.07
CA LYS A 17 -2.47 -21.28 -39.55
C LYS A 17 -2.48 -22.79 -39.83
N THR A 18 -1.37 -23.36 -40.30
CA THR A 18 -1.27 -24.82 -40.54
C THR A 18 -1.31 -25.61 -39.22
N GLN A 19 -0.75 -25.07 -38.13
CA GLN A 19 -0.69 -25.72 -36.82
C GLN A 19 -1.38 -24.88 -35.72
N LEU A 20 -2.67 -24.59 -35.89
CA LEU A 20 -3.43 -23.73 -34.98
C LEU A 20 -3.49 -24.27 -33.55
N LEU A 21 -3.79 -25.57 -33.37
CA LEU A 21 -3.97 -26.16 -32.05
C LEU A 21 -2.73 -26.01 -31.16
N ARG A 22 -1.55 -26.34 -31.70
CA ARG A 22 -0.27 -26.23 -30.98
C ARG A 22 0.05 -24.77 -30.65
N THR A 23 -0.14 -23.88 -31.62
CA THR A 23 0.19 -22.45 -31.45
C THR A 23 -0.69 -21.80 -30.38
N ILE A 24 -1.99 -22.07 -30.39
CA ILE A 24 -2.93 -21.54 -29.39
C ILE A 24 -2.57 -22.07 -28.00
N LEU A 25 -2.33 -23.38 -27.85
CA LEU A 25 -1.97 -23.96 -26.56
C LEU A 25 -0.69 -23.33 -25.99
N THR A 26 0.33 -23.14 -26.82
CA THR A 26 1.58 -22.49 -26.38
C THR A 26 1.39 -21.04 -25.96
N ILE A 27 0.57 -20.27 -26.69
CA ILE A 27 0.30 -18.87 -26.35
C ILE A 27 -0.50 -18.79 -25.05
N LEU A 28 -1.47 -19.69 -24.83
CA LEU A 28 -2.26 -19.76 -23.60
C LEU A 28 -1.39 -20.08 -22.38
N ILE A 29 -0.46 -21.03 -22.49
CA ILE A 29 0.46 -21.37 -21.39
C ILE A 29 1.32 -20.15 -21.02
N ILE A 30 1.88 -19.44 -22.01
CA ILE A 30 2.68 -18.24 -21.77
C ILE A 30 1.82 -17.13 -21.15
N ALA A 31 0.62 -16.90 -21.68
CA ALA A 31 -0.29 -15.88 -21.19
C ALA A 31 -0.67 -16.11 -19.73
N ILE A 32 -1.08 -17.34 -19.38
CA ILE A 32 -1.42 -17.74 -18.00
C ILE A 32 -0.20 -17.62 -17.09
N GLY A 33 0.98 -18.03 -17.55
CA GLY A 33 2.21 -17.94 -16.76
C GLY A 33 2.57 -16.50 -16.38
N ILE A 34 2.54 -15.59 -17.35
CA ILE A 34 2.87 -14.18 -17.11
C ILE A 34 1.81 -13.51 -16.24
N THR A 35 0.51 -13.75 -16.50
CA THR A 35 -0.56 -13.14 -15.70
C THR A 35 -0.57 -13.65 -14.27
N ALA A 36 -0.27 -14.93 -14.03
CA ALA A 36 -0.14 -15.48 -12.69
C ALA A 36 1.03 -14.84 -11.92
N LEU A 37 2.20 -14.68 -12.56
CA LEU A 37 3.37 -14.07 -11.95
C LEU A 37 3.13 -12.59 -11.60
N VAL A 38 2.59 -11.81 -12.54
CA VAL A 38 2.29 -10.39 -12.29
C VAL A 38 1.14 -10.25 -11.28
N GLY A 39 0.17 -11.16 -11.33
CA GLY A 39 -0.97 -11.21 -10.40
C GLY A 39 -0.53 -11.41 -8.96
N ILE A 40 0.31 -12.40 -8.66
CA ILE A 40 0.77 -12.66 -7.29
C ILE A 40 1.60 -11.49 -6.76
N LEU A 41 2.48 -10.90 -7.56
CA LEU A 41 3.27 -9.73 -7.15
C LEU A 41 2.36 -8.55 -6.78
N THR A 42 1.35 -8.28 -7.62
CA THR A 42 0.39 -7.19 -7.37
C THR A 42 -0.41 -7.42 -6.09
N VAL A 43 -0.92 -8.64 -5.87
CA VAL A 43 -1.69 -8.99 -4.67
C VAL A 43 -0.82 -8.88 -3.42
N VAL A 44 0.41 -9.38 -3.45
CA VAL A 44 1.34 -9.28 -2.31
C VAL A 44 1.64 -7.82 -2.00
N SER A 45 1.93 -6.99 -3.00
CA SER A 45 2.15 -5.55 -2.76
C SER A 45 0.91 -4.85 -2.22
N ALA A 46 -0.29 -5.21 -2.67
CA ALA A 46 -1.52 -4.64 -2.14
C ALA A 46 -1.77 -5.05 -0.68
N LEU A 47 -1.48 -6.32 -0.34
CA LEU A 47 -1.56 -6.82 1.02
C LEU A 47 -0.53 -6.17 1.93
N GLU A 48 0.72 -6.05 1.48
CA GLU A 48 1.78 -5.36 2.22
C GLU A 48 1.39 -3.92 2.55
N ASN A 49 0.91 -3.16 1.55
CA ASN A 49 0.47 -1.78 1.77
C ASN A 49 -0.73 -1.69 2.73
N THR A 50 -1.72 -2.57 2.57
CA THR A 50 -2.89 -2.60 3.48
C THR A 50 -2.46 -2.92 4.90
N ILE A 51 -1.63 -3.95 5.08
CA ILE A 51 -1.14 -4.38 6.39
C ILE A 51 -0.29 -3.27 7.03
N SER A 52 0.62 -2.65 6.29
CA SER A 52 1.41 -1.53 6.80
C SER A 52 0.55 -0.33 7.17
N SER A 53 -0.48 -0.02 6.37
CA SER A 53 -1.47 1.02 6.68
C SER A 53 -2.25 0.69 7.95
N ASP A 54 -2.70 -0.56 8.09
CA ASP A 54 -3.42 -1.02 9.27
C ASP A 54 -2.53 -0.94 10.52
N PHE A 55 -1.28 -1.40 10.46
CA PHE A 55 -0.33 -1.25 11.57
C PHE A 55 0.00 0.21 11.91
N ALA A 56 0.12 1.08 10.90
CA ALA A 56 0.28 2.52 11.13
C ALA A 56 -0.94 3.10 11.85
N SER A 57 -2.15 2.68 11.46
CA SER A 57 -3.42 3.09 12.09
C SER A 57 -3.63 2.50 13.49
N MET A 58 -3.08 1.31 13.75
CA MET A 58 -3.10 0.63 15.06
C MET A 58 -2.12 1.26 16.06
N GLY A 59 -1.40 2.30 15.66
CA GLY A 59 -0.60 3.10 16.57
C GLY A 59 0.86 2.69 16.67
N ALA A 60 1.38 1.86 15.76
CA ALA A 60 2.81 1.51 15.72
C ALA A 60 3.75 2.73 15.58
N ASN A 61 3.21 3.88 15.15
CA ASN A 61 3.89 5.19 15.15
C ASN A 61 2.95 6.36 15.53
N THR A 62 1.89 6.10 16.34
CA THR A 62 0.93 7.15 16.73
C THR A 62 1.25 7.68 18.12
N PHE A 63 1.48 8.99 18.22
CA PHE A 63 1.58 9.69 19.50
C PHE A 63 0.23 10.31 19.84
N ASN A 64 -0.34 9.93 20.98
CA ASN A 64 -1.58 10.53 21.49
C ASN A 64 -1.25 11.65 22.49
N ILE A 65 -1.75 12.86 22.24
CA ILE A 65 -1.54 14.02 23.12
C ILE A 65 -2.86 14.31 23.83
N THR A 66 -2.90 14.09 25.15
CA THR A 66 -4.07 14.39 25.99
C THR A 66 -3.69 15.29 27.15
N GLN A 67 -4.65 16.11 27.61
CA GLN A 67 -4.43 17.03 28.74
C GLN A 67 -4.00 16.29 30.01
N TYR A 68 -4.59 15.11 30.26
CA TYR A 68 -4.18 14.21 31.32
C TYR A 68 -3.83 12.86 30.70
N GLU A 69 -2.71 12.28 31.11
CA GLU A 69 -2.36 10.94 30.71
C GLU A 69 -3.33 9.96 31.38
N ASN A 70 -3.87 9.01 30.62
CA ASN A 70 -4.71 7.95 31.16
C ASN A 70 -3.82 6.85 31.76
N THR A 71 -2.89 7.24 32.64
CA THR A 71 -2.08 6.31 33.41
C THR A 71 -3.02 5.68 34.41
N ALA A 72 -3.35 4.40 34.19
CA ALA A 72 -4.17 3.62 35.11
C ALA A 72 -3.60 3.80 36.52
N ARG A 73 -4.31 4.58 37.35
CA ARG A 73 -3.89 5.00 38.71
C ARG A 73 -3.26 3.82 39.43
N ARG A 74 -1.93 3.72 39.38
CA ARG A 74 -1.20 2.69 40.10
C ARG A 74 -1.26 3.14 41.54
N ARG A 75 -2.21 2.55 42.26
CA ARG A 75 -2.58 2.88 43.64
C ARG A 75 -1.38 2.66 44.55
N GLY A 76 -0.51 3.66 44.67
CA GLY A 76 0.67 3.61 45.55
C GLY A 76 1.84 4.44 45.04
N GLY A 77 1.79 5.75 45.24
CA GLY A 77 2.93 6.64 45.06
C GLY A 77 2.49 8.09 44.97
N ASP A 78 3.08 8.97 45.78
CA ASP A 78 2.90 10.43 45.78
C ASP A 78 3.35 11.06 44.44
N GLU A 79 2.57 10.84 43.38
CA GLU A 79 2.72 11.58 42.13
C GLU A 79 2.09 12.96 42.31
N ARG A 80 2.91 14.01 42.24
CA ARG A 80 2.44 15.39 42.26
C ARG A 80 1.49 15.59 41.07
N GLU A 81 0.24 15.93 41.35
CA GLU A 81 -0.71 16.33 40.30
C GLU A 81 -0.22 17.62 39.63
N ILE A 82 0.42 17.48 38.47
CA ILE A 82 0.76 18.61 37.61
C ILE A 82 -0.54 19.03 36.90
N ILE A 83 -1.04 20.22 37.22
CA ILE A 83 -2.23 20.78 36.56
C ILE A 83 -1.82 21.25 35.16
N ASN A 84 -2.16 20.46 34.15
CA ASN A 84 -1.92 20.81 32.75
C ASN A 84 -2.99 21.79 32.24
N PRO A 85 -2.61 22.78 31.40
CA PRO A 85 -3.56 23.69 30.78
C PRO A 85 -4.58 22.93 29.93
N ILE A 86 -5.80 23.46 29.84
CA ILE A 86 -6.87 22.85 29.04
C ILE A 86 -6.51 22.97 27.57
N ILE A 87 -6.52 21.83 26.87
CA ILE A 87 -6.37 21.81 25.42
C ILE A 87 -7.75 22.17 24.83
N SER A 88 -7.89 23.41 24.33
CA SER A 88 -9.16 23.86 23.76
C SER A 88 -9.33 23.35 22.32
N TYR A 89 -10.57 23.10 21.89
CA TYR A 89 -10.86 22.62 20.52
C TYR A 89 -10.25 23.52 19.42
N PRO A 90 -10.31 24.87 19.50
CA PRO A 90 -9.66 25.74 18.54
C PRO A 90 -8.14 25.59 18.50
N GLU A 91 -7.49 25.27 19.64
CA GLU A 91 -6.05 25.05 19.72
C GLU A 91 -5.66 23.72 19.06
N ALA A 92 -6.45 22.67 19.26
CA ALA A 92 -6.28 21.39 18.57
C ALA A 92 -6.41 21.54 17.04
N VAL A 93 -7.40 22.32 16.58
CA VAL A 93 -7.59 22.63 15.15
C VAL A 93 -6.43 23.48 14.61
N ALA A 94 -5.97 24.48 15.36
CA ALA A 94 -4.83 25.29 14.98
C ALA A 94 -3.54 24.44 14.87
N PHE A 95 -3.35 23.48 15.78
CA PHE A 95 -2.26 22.53 15.74
C PHE A 95 -2.34 21.64 14.49
N LYS A 96 -3.49 21.01 14.22
CA LYS A 96 -3.72 20.22 13.00
C LYS A 96 -3.40 20.99 11.72
N ASN A 97 -3.83 22.25 11.65
CA ASN A 97 -3.60 23.08 10.47
C ASN A 97 -2.12 23.51 10.30
N LYS A 98 -1.39 23.64 11.41
CA LYS A 98 0.02 24.05 11.41
C LYS A 98 0.98 22.87 11.26
N TYR A 99 0.57 21.69 11.71
CA TYR A 99 1.36 20.48 11.70
C TYR A 99 1.21 19.76 10.35
N SER A 100 2.00 20.19 9.36
CA SER A 100 2.11 19.54 8.06
C SER A 100 3.53 19.01 7.89
N TYR A 101 3.75 17.79 8.40
CA TYR A 101 5.00 17.06 8.22
C TYR A 101 4.81 15.94 7.20
N PRO A 102 5.79 15.69 6.31
CA PRO A 102 5.71 14.58 5.36
C PRO A 102 5.45 13.26 6.08
N LEU A 103 4.54 12.44 5.54
CA LEU A 103 4.20 11.11 6.05
C LEU A 103 3.53 11.07 7.44
N THR A 104 2.96 12.18 7.92
CA THR A 104 2.23 12.22 9.20
C THR A 104 0.78 12.65 9.03
N GLU A 105 -0.14 11.85 9.57
CA GLU A 105 -1.57 12.15 9.59
C GLU A 105 -1.98 12.63 10.98
N THR A 106 -2.73 13.73 11.05
CA THR A 106 -3.23 14.28 12.32
C THR A 106 -4.76 14.21 12.38
N SER A 107 -5.26 13.47 13.37
CA SER A 107 -6.67 13.41 13.74
C SER A 107 -6.92 14.20 15.04
N ILE A 108 -8.13 14.78 15.16
CA ILE A 108 -8.66 15.42 16.38
C ILE A 108 -9.89 14.62 16.79
#